data_AF-A0A6J3B4E1-F1
#
_entry.id   AF-A0A6J3B4E1-F1
#
_cell.length_a   1.000
_cell.length_b   1.000
_cell.length_c   1.000
_cell.angle_alpha   90.00
_cell.angle_beta   90.00
_cell.angle_gamma   90.00
#
_symmetry.space_group_name_H-M   'P 1'
#
loop_
_entity.id
_entity.type
_entity.pdbx_description
1 polymer ?
#
loop_
_entity_poly.entity_id
_entity_poly.type
_entity_poly.pdbx_seq_one_letter_code
_entity_poly.pdbx_strand_id
1 'polypeptide(L)'
;MSDAVRQVKAHVNKAFLDSRTRLKAAMSSEVPTTRQLSEYLKHAKGRTRTAIHNGQVWEESLKRLWQKVTQTNVTDPSLDLTALSWEVGCDVPVSVVKCDENSPYRTITGDCNNGRHPALGAANQALARWLPAEYEDGLSLPFGWTRGKRRNGFPLPLAREVSNKIVGYLNEEGVLDQNRSLLFMQWGQIVDHDLDFSPDTELGSSEYSKAQCDEHCIQGDNCFPIMFPRNDRKVMTQGKCMPFFRAGFVCPNPPYQSLAREQINALTSFLDASLVYGSEPSLASRLRDLSSPLGLMAVNQEFWDHGLAYPPFVNKKPSPCEVINTTAQVPCFLAGEFRLGTEAPKDKGVILGTESRGRPEKLHEAPGQPLGRLYHCSFSSSSTKTHTEPPPPRALSRTGRRAQVNTESKNVCSL
;
A
#
# COMPACT_ATOMS: atom_id res chain seq x y z
N MET A 1 8.15 30.80 -3.92
CA MET A 1 7.85 29.36 -3.95
C MET A 1 8.82 28.55 -3.08
N SER A 2 10.13 28.57 -3.35
CA SER A 2 11.14 27.78 -2.61
C SER A 2 11.09 27.94 -1.08
N ASP A 3 10.96 29.16 -0.55
CA ASP A 3 10.84 29.36 0.90
C ASP A 3 9.59 28.69 1.52
N ALA A 4 8.47 28.69 0.78
CA ALA A 4 7.24 28.04 1.25
C ALA A 4 7.43 26.52 1.31
N VAL A 5 8.00 25.95 0.24
CA VAL A 5 8.31 24.51 0.15
C VAL A 5 9.31 24.12 1.24
N ARG A 6 10.38 24.90 1.47
CA ARG A 6 11.38 24.63 2.51
C ARG A 6 10.75 24.58 3.91
N GLN A 7 9.89 25.53 4.24
CA GLN A 7 9.21 25.57 5.54
C GLN A 7 8.21 24.41 5.70
N VAL A 8 7.45 24.10 4.65
CA VAL A 8 6.54 22.95 4.65
C VAL A 8 7.31 21.63 4.80
N LYS A 9 8.40 21.44 4.04
CA LYS A 9 9.30 20.29 4.19
C LYS A 9 9.79 20.12 5.62
N ALA A 10 10.20 21.19 6.29
CA ALA A 10 10.64 21.12 7.68
C ALA A 10 9.52 20.61 8.62
N HIS A 11 8.29 21.12 8.46
CA HIS A 11 7.15 20.68 9.27
C HIS A 11 6.74 19.24 8.98
N VAL A 12 6.66 18.83 7.71
CA VAL A 12 6.31 17.47 7.31
C VAL A 12 7.38 16.47 7.78
N ASN A 13 8.67 16.81 7.63
CA ASN A 13 9.77 15.99 8.14
C ASN A 13 9.67 15.75 9.65
N LYS A 14 9.35 16.80 10.42
CA LYS A 14 9.14 16.70 11.87
C LYS A 14 7.97 15.77 12.18
N ALA A 15 6.83 15.95 11.51
CA ALA A 15 5.65 15.12 11.73
C ALA A 15 5.88 13.64 11.41
N PHE A 16 6.59 13.33 10.32
CA PHE A 16 6.97 11.96 9.96
C PHE A 16 7.96 11.36 10.99
N LEU A 17 8.92 12.15 11.47
CA LEU A 17 9.82 11.70 12.53
C LEU A 17 9.08 11.42 13.84
N ASP A 18 8.17 12.30 14.24
CA ASP A 18 7.38 12.17 15.46
C ASP A 18 6.40 10.99 15.39
N SER A 19 5.79 10.76 14.22
CA SER A 19 4.94 9.59 13.92
C SER A 19 5.71 8.28 14.15
N ARG A 20 6.88 8.16 13.52
CA ARG A 20 7.73 6.96 13.63
C ARG A 20 8.27 6.74 15.04
N THR A 21 8.68 7.80 15.72
CA THR A 21 9.21 7.72 17.08
C THR A 21 8.14 7.24 18.04
N ARG A 22 6.92 7.76 17.92
CA ARG A 22 5.78 7.29 18.73
C ARG A 22 5.37 5.87 18.40
N LEU A 23 5.30 5.51 17.12
CA LEU A 23 4.97 4.14 16.75
C LEU A 23 5.99 3.15 17.33
N LYS A 24 7.28 3.50 17.28
CA LYS A 24 8.34 2.71 17.91
C LYS A 24 8.13 2.61 19.43
N ALA A 25 7.88 3.73 20.11
CA ALA A 25 7.64 3.74 21.56
C ALA A 25 6.38 2.95 21.95
N ALA A 26 5.29 3.10 21.21
CA ALA A 26 4.03 2.39 21.42
C ALA A 26 4.22 0.87 21.29
N MET A 27 4.95 0.44 20.26
CA MET A 27 5.29 -0.98 20.08
C MET A 27 6.24 -1.50 21.18
N SER A 28 7.03 -0.63 21.80
CA SER A 28 7.98 -1.01 22.86
C SER A 28 7.32 -1.08 24.25
N SER A 29 6.02 -0.77 24.36
CA SER A 29 5.28 -0.91 25.62
C SER A 29 5.03 -2.40 25.93
N GLU A 30 4.76 -2.74 27.20
CA GLU A 30 4.61 -4.15 27.63
C GLU A 30 3.45 -4.86 26.92
N VAL A 31 2.38 -4.15 26.56
CA VAL A 31 1.24 -4.69 25.80
C VAL A 31 0.65 -3.62 24.86
N PRO A 32 1.08 -3.58 23.60
CA PRO A 32 0.44 -2.75 22.60
C PRO A 32 -1.03 -3.12 22.37
N THR A 33 -1.87 -2.10 22.28
CA THR A 33 -3.29 -2.25 21.96
C THR A 33 -3.49 -2.74 20.53
N THR A 34 -4.61 -3.43 20.24
CA THR A 34 -5.00 -3.84 18.86
C THR A 34 -4.93 -2.69 17.87
N ARG A 35 -5.24 -1.50 18.36
CA ARG A 35 -5.18 -0.25 17.63
C ARG A 35 -3.75 0.15 17.27
N GLN A 36 -2.81 0.15 18.22
CA GLN A 36 -1.40 0.42 17.94
C GLN A 36 -0.80 -0.62 16.98
N LEU A 37 -1.24 -1.89 17.09
CA LEU A 37 -0.86 -2.95 16.15
C LEU A 37 -1.39 -2.63 14.73
N SER A 38 -2.68 -2.29 14.57
CA SER A 38 -3.24 -1.90 13.28
C SER A 38 -2.50 -0.71 12.65
N GLU A 39 -2.11 0.28 13.45
CA GLU A 39 -1.34 1.43 12.97
C GLU A 39 0.05 1.03 12.49
N TYR A 40 0.70 0.08 13.17
CA TYR A 40 1.99 -0.47 12.73
C TYR A 40 1.87 -1.23 11.41
N LEU A 41 0.79 -2.01 11.25
CA LEU A 41 0.52 -2.79 10.04
C LEU A 41 0.30 -1.92 8.81
N LYS A 42 -0.35 -0.77 8.97
CA LYS A 42 -0.69 0.13 7.88
C LYS A 42 0.37 1.19 7.61
N HIS A 43 1.46 1.22 8.37
CA HIS A 43 2.46 2.27 8.23
C HIS A 43 3.36 2.07 7.00
N ALA A 44 3.45 3.09 6.15
CA ALA A 44 4.31 3.08 4.98
C ALA A 44 5.81 2.90 5.31
N LYS A 45 6.54 2.22 4.43
CA LYS A 45 7.98 1.95 4.56
C LYS A 45 8.69 2.27 3.24
N GLY A 46 10.01 2.23 3.24
CA GLY A 46 10.82 2.28 2.01
C GLY A 46 10.52 3.46 1.09
N ARG A 47 10.36 3.15 -0.21
CA ARG A 47 10.03 4.10 -1.27
C ARG A 47 8.58 4.58 -1.18
N THR A 48 7.66 3.72 -0.73
CA THR A 48 6.26 4.10 -0.51
C THR A 48 6.14 5.31 0.40
N ARG A 49 6.87 5.29 1.52
CA ARG A 49 6.89 6.43 2.47
C ARG A 49 7.44 7.70 1.83
N THR A 50 8.48 7.59 1.01
CA THR A 50 9.05 8.75 0.31
C THR A 50 8.04 9.36 -0.66
N ALA A 51 7.30 8.53 -1.40
CA ALA A 51 6.25 9.00 -2.31
C ALA A 51 5.12 9.72 -1.54
N ILE A 52 4.66 9.14 -0.42
CA ILE A 52 3.65 9.77 0.45
C ILE A 52 4.15 11.07 1.06
N HIS A 53 5.40 11.10 1.52
CA HIS A 53 6.04 12.30 2.04
C HIS A 53 6.03 13.43 1.00
N ASN A 54 6.42 13.13 -0.23
CA ASN A 54 6.45 14.13 -1.30
C ASN A 54 5.04 14.61 -1.64
N GLY A 55 4.05 13.71 -1.70
CA GLY A 55 2.64 14.08 -1.84
C GLY A 55 2.16 15.05 -0.76
N GLN A 56 2.48 14.76 0.51
CA GLN A 56 2.13 15.62 1.65
C GLN A 56 2.80 17.01 1.56
N VAL A 57 4.10 17.06 1.25
CA VAL A 57 4.81 18.34 1.08
C VAL A 57 4.21 19.13 -0.07
N TRP A 58 3.85 18.48 -1.17
CA TRP A 58 3.25 19.13 -2.33
C TRP A 58 1.90 19.75 -1.99
N GLU A 59 0.99 18.97 -1.38
CA GLU A 59 -0.36 19.45 -1.05
C GLU A 59 -0.33 20.60 -0.03
N GLU A 60 0.49 20.50 1.02
CA GLU A 60 0.61 21.56 2.02
C GLU A 60 1.30 22.82 1.46
N SER A 61 2.26 22.65 0.54
CA SER A 61 2.87 23.78 -0.17
C SER A 61 1.85 24.48 -1.08
N LEU A 62 1.04 23.71 -1.80
CA LEU A 62 -0.01 24.23 -2.67
C LEU A 62 -1.02 25.05 -1.86
N LYS A 63 -1.57 24.49 -0.77
CA LYS A 63 -2.50 25.20 0.13
C LYS A 63 -1.93 26.53 0.62
N ARG A 64 -0.66 26.53 1.04
CA ARG A 64 0.00 27.72 1.55
C ARG A 64 0.26 28.77 0.46
N LEU A 65 0.60 28.33 -0.75
CA LEU A 65 0.82 29.23 -1.88
C LEU A 65 -0.50 29.86 -2.34
N TRP A 66 -1.58 29.07 -2.42
CA TRP A 66 -2.92 29.59 -2.71
C TRP A 66 -3.40 30.60 -1.68
N GLN A 67 -3.21 30.34 -0.37
CA GLN A 67 -3.53 31.30 0.68
C GLN A 67 -2.82 32.65 0.46
N LYS A 68 -1.53 32.63 0.11
CA LYS A 68 -0.78 33.85 -0.19
C LYS A 68 -1.35 34.59 -1.41
N VAL A 69 -1.67 33.87 -2.50
CA VAL A 69 -2.24 34.47 -3.71
C VAL A 69 -3.61 35.11 -3.43
N THR A 70 -4.47 34.43 -2.66
CA THR A 70 -5.77 34.99 -2.27
C THR A 70 -5.67 36.22 -1.38
N GLN A 71 -4.57 36.37 -0.62
CA GLN A 71 -4.35 37.52 0.26
C GLN A 71 -3.76 38.73 -0.47
N THR A 72 -3.05 38.54 -1.58
CA THR A 72 -2.32 39.63 -2.25
C THR A 72 -3.11 40.33 -3.36
N ASN A 73 -4.37 39.95 -3.64
CA ASN A 73 -5.20 40.53 -4.71
C ASN A 73 -4.49 40.64 -6.08
N VAL A 74 -3.47 39.81 -6.32
CA VAL A 74 -2.77 39.77 -7.59
C VAL A 74 -3.65 39.01 -8.57
N THR A 75 -4.01 39.67 -9.67
CA THR A 75 -4.69 39.05 -10.80
C THR A 75 -3.73 38.04 -11.44
N ASP A 76 -3.92 36.78 -11.06
CA ASP A 76 -3.39 35.57 -11.68
C ASP A 76 -1.87 35.50 -11.95
N PRO A 77 -1.04 35.16 -10.95
CA PRO A 77 0.13 34.36 -11.22
C PRO A 77 -0.32 32.90 -11.22
N SER A 78 -0.60 32.33 -12.41
CA SER A 78 -0.86 30.90 -12.54
C SER A 78 0.25 30.14 -11.82
N LEU A 79 -0.09 29.44 -10.74
CA LEU A 79 0.93 28.76 -9.95
C LEU A 79 1.61 27.70 -10.82
N ASP A 80 2.92 27.79 -10.99
CA ASP A 80 3.69 26.81 -11.76
C ASP A 80 3.75 25.48 -10.98
N LEU A 81 2.78 24.60 -11.29
CA LEU A 81 2.66 23.29 -10.68
C LEU A 81 3.83 22.36 -11.05
N THR A 82 4.43 22.55 -12.22
CA THR A 82 5.60 21.77 -12.66
C THR A 82 6.80 22.13 -11.80
N ALA A 83 7.07 23.43 -11.63
CA ALA A 83 8.16 23.89 -10.79
C ALA A 83 7.94 23.55 -9.31
N LEU A 84 6.69 23.55 -8.82
CA LEU A 84 6.36 23.07 -7.48
C LEU A 84 6.68 21.57 -7.34
N SER A 85 6.23 20.74 -8.28
CA SER A 85 6.48 19.29 -8.26
C SER A 85 7.98 18.96 -8.33
N TRP A 86 8.73 19.69 -9.14
CA TRP A 86 10.19 19.59 -9.20
C TRP A 86 10.87 19.96 -7.87
N GLU A 87 10.52 21.13 -7.32
CA GLU A 87 11.09 21.61 -6.05
C GLU A 87 10.77 20.66 -4.89
N VAL A 88 9.58 20.05 -4.87
CA VAL A 88 9.20 19.06 -3.86
C VAL A 88 9.96 17.75 -4.03
N GLY A 89 10.25 17.36 -5.27
CA GLY A 89 10.77 16.04 -5.61
C GLY A 89 9.66 15.02 -5.93
N CYS A 90 8.50 15.49 -6.39
CA CYS A 90 7.47 14.64 -6.99
C CYS A 90 7.97 14.11 -8.34
N ASP A 91 8.57 15.00 -9.13
CA ASP A 91 9.17 14.72 -10.43
C ASP A 91 10.70 14.66 -10.30
N VAL A 92 11.24 14.08 -9.20
CA VAL A 92 12.63 13.62 -9.29
C VAL A 92 12.65 12.74 -10.54
N PRO A 93 13.54 12.97 -11.51
CA PRO A 93 13.68 12.05 -12.61
C PRO A 93 14.00 10.72 -11.95
N VAL A 94 12.99 9.86 -11.79
CA VAL A 94 13.15 8.44 -11.56
C VAL A 94 14.06 8.11 -12.71
N SER A 95 15.36 7.92 -12.43
CA SER A 95 16.41 7.77 -13.43
C SER A 95 15.79 6.96 -14.55
N VAL A 96 15.49 7.60 -15.70
CA VAL A 96 14.50 7.10 -16.68
C VAL A 96 14.63 5.60 -16.68
N VAL A 97 13.63 4.89 -16.14
CA VAL A 97 13.83 3.48 -15.79
C VAL A 97 14.32 2.82 -17.07
N LYS A 98 15.60 2.45 -17.08
CA LYS A 98 16.24 2.04 -18.33
C LYS A 98 15.75 0.64 -18.58
N CYS A 99 14.74 0.56 -19.43
CA CYS A 99 14.15 -0.71 -19.78
C CYS A 99 15.11 -1.49 -20.65
N ASP A 100 15.51 -2.67 -20.19
CA ASP A 100 16.05 -3.70 -21.05
C ASP A 100 14.86 -4.39 -21.73
N GLU A 101 14.53 -3.96 -22.94
CA GLU A 101 13.42 -4.51 -23.74
C GLU A 101 13.62 -6.00 -24.06
N ASN A 102 14.86 -6.50 -23.99
CA ASN A 102 15.19 -7.89 -24.23
C ASN A 102 15.21 -8.73 -22.95
N SER A 103 15.01 -8.11 -21.77
CA SER A 103 14.95 -8.84 -20.52
C SER A 103 13.80 -9.85 -20.56
N PRO A 104 14.09 -11.16 -20.37
CA PRO A 104 13.03 -12.16 -20.35
C PRO A 104 12.17 -12.08 -19.09
N TYR A 105 12.65 -11.39 -18.05
CA TYR A 105 12.10 -11.36 -16.70
C TYR A 105 11.45 -10.03 -16.35
N ARG A 106 10.47 -10.08 -15.44
CA ARG A 106 9.87 -8.88 -14.85
C ARG A 106 10.86 -8.16 -13.95
N THR A 107 10.69 -6.85 -13.85
CA THR A 107 11.31 -6.06 -12.79
C THR A 107 10.54 -6.26 -11.48
N ILE A 108 11.23 -6.14 -10.34
CA ILE A 108 10.61 -6.22 -9.01
C ILE A 108 9.61 -5.08 -8.78
N THR A 109 9.82 -3.93 -9.41
CA THR A 109 8.97 -2.76 -9.24
C THR A 109 7.77 -2.75 -10.18
N GLY A 110 7.66 -3.70 -11.12
CA GLY A 110 6.65 -3.69 -12.18
C GLY A 110 6.94 -2.73 -13.33
N ASP A 111 7.98 -1.90 -13.23
CA ASP A 111 8.41 -1.01 -14.32
C ASP A 111 8.80 -1.80 -15.58
N CYS A 112 8.72 -1.16 -16.74
CA CYS A 112 9.08 -1.69 -18.06
C CYS A 112 8.19 -2.84 -18.54
N ASN A 113 7.09 -3.16 -17.84
CA ASN A 113 6.12 -4.13 -18.35
C ASN A 113 5.45 -3.62 -19.64
N ASN A 114 5.07 -2.34 -19.66
CA ASN A 114 4.52 -1.69 -20.82
C ASN A 114 5.61 -0.92 -21.59
N GLY A 115 5.88 -1.33 -22.84
CA GLY A 115 6.94 -0.73 -23.65
C GLY A 115 6.71 0.73 -24.07
N ARG A 116 5.47 1.24 -24.01
CA ARG A 116 5.16 2.65 -24.31
C ARG A 116 5.15 3.52 -23.07
N HIS A 117 4.64 2.98 -21.96
CA HIS A 117 4.49 3.68 -20.69
C HIS A 117 5.11 2.85 -19.57
N PRO A 118 6.44 2.90 -19.37
CA PRO A 118 7.15 1.98 -18.49
C PRO A 118 6.65 1.90 -17.05
N ALA A 119 6.11 2.99 -16.50
CA ALA A 119 5.61 3.05 -15.12
C ALA A 119 4.17 2.51 -14.96
N LEU A 120 3.48 2.14 -16.04
CA LEU A 120 2.09 1.69 -15.98
C LEU A 120 2.00 0.33 -15.26
N GLY A 121 1.36 0.32 -14.10
CA GLY A 121 1.24 -0.85 -13.22
C GLY A 121 2.45 -1.06 -12.28
N ALA A 122 3.42 -0.14 -12.29
CA ALA A 122 4.52 -0.17 -11.35
C ALA A 122 4.09 0.18 -9.92
N ALA A 123 4.84 -0.32 -8.94
CA ALA A 123 4.62 -0.04 -7.54
C ALA A 123 4.91 1.43 -7.17
N ASN A 124 4.27 1.89 -6.10
CA ASN A 124 4.37 3.25 -5.56
C ASN A 124 3.82 4.34 -6.51
N GLN A 125 2.85 3.98 -7.33
CA GLN A 125 2.13 4.88 -8.24
C GLN A 125 0.73 5.20 -7.71
N ALA A 126 0.09 6.23 -8.28
CA ALA A 126 -1.31 6.49 -8.02
C ALA A 126 -2.20 5.31 -8.46
N LEU A 127 -3.23 5.00 -7.66
CA LEU A 127 -4.31 4.14 -8.11
C LEU A 127 -5.00 4.76 -9.33
N ALA A 128 -5.37 3.91 -10.29
CA ALA A 128 -6.07 4.37 -11.49
C ALA A 128 -7.50 4.83 -11.14
N ARG A 129 -7.92 5.95 -11.72
CA ARG A 129 -9.30 6.43 -11.65
C ARG A 129 -10.08 6.04 -12.88
N TRP A 130 -11.10 5.20 -12.70
CA TRP A 130 -12.09 4.93 -13.74
C TRP A 130 -13.12 6.05 -13.86
N LEU A 131 -13.35 6.78 -12.77
CA LEU A 131 -14.20 7.96 -12.69
C LEU A 131 -13.47 9.08 -11.93
N PRO A 132 -13.80 10.36 -12.20
CA PRO A 132 -13.24 11.48 -11.46
C PRO A 132 -13.42 11.34 -9.94
N ALA A 133 -12.49 11.90 -9.18
CA ALA A 133 -12.58 11.92 -7.72
C ALA A 133 -13.80 12.74 -7.25
N GLU A 134 -14.47 12.26 -6.21
CA GLU A 134 -15.55 12.99 -5.55
C GLU A 134 -15.15 13.31 -4.10
N TYR A 135 -14.66 14.52 -3.88
CA TYR A 135 -14.35 15.07 -2.57
C TYR A 135 -15.33 16.20 -2.21
N GLU A 136 -15.51 16.46 -0.93
CA GLU A 136 -16.42 17.49 -0.40
C GLU A 136 -16.05 18.90 -0.90
N ASP A 137 -14.75 19.14 -1.06
CA ASP A 137 -14.14 20.37 -1.57
C ASP A 137 -13.67 20.24 -3.04
N GLY A 138 -13.95 19.10 -3.68
CA GLY A 138 -13.47 18.77 -5.02
C GLY A 138 -11.97 18.45 -5.11
N LEU A 139 -11.23 18.45 -4.00
CA LEU A 139 -9.78 18.29 -3.99
C LEU A 139 -9.33 17.15 -3.08
N SER A 140 -9.54 17.26 -1.77
CA SER A 140 -8.98 16.28 -0.85
C SER A 140 -9.77 16.06 0.43
N LEU A 141 -10.81 16.85 0.76
CA LEU A 141 -11.60 16.60 1.96
C LEU A 141 -12.63 15.49 1.70
N PRO A 142 -12.61 14.37 2.45
CA PRO A 142 -13.60 13.33 2.27
C PRO A 142 -14.99 13.86 2.64
N PHE A 143 -16.03 13.39 1.96
CA PHE A 143 -17.39 13.72 2.39
C PHE A 143 -17.65 13.24 3.82
N GLY A 144 -18.29 14.10 4.61
CA GLY A 144 -18.49 13.86 6.05
C GLY A 144 -17.39 14.47 6.91
N TRP A 145 -16.38 15.12 6.30
CA TRP A 145 -15.40 15.91 7.02
C TRP A 145 -16.05 17.12 7.69
N THR A 146 -16.78 17.95 6.94
CA THR A 146 -17.40 19.14 7.52
C THR A 146 -18.82 18.82 7.98
N ARG A 147 -19.09 19.04 9.28
CA ARG A 147 -20.42 18.84 9.85
C ARG A 147 -21.46 19.70 9.10
N GLY A 148 -22.52 19.06 8.61
CA GLY A 148 -23.61 19.74 7.93
C GLY A 148 -23.44 19.86 6.41
N LYS A 149 -22.25 19.57 5.86
CA LYS A 149 -22.10 19.42 4.40
C LYS A 149 -22.87 18.20 3.92
N ARG A 150 -23.57 18.39 2.81
CA ARG A 150 -24.48 17.40 2.22
C ARG A 150 -23.86 16.83 0.96
N ARG A 151 -24.11 15.57 0.68
CA ARG A 151 -23.84 14.95 -0.62
C ARG A 151 -25.19 14.73 -1.31
N ASN A 152 -25.34 15.28 -2.52
CA ASN A 152 -26.58 15.20 -3.31
C ASN A 152 -27.83 15.65 -2.52
N GLY A 153 -27.70 16.69 -1.68
CA GLY A 153 -28.82 17.24 -0.89
C GLY A 153 -29.09 16.56 0.45
N PHE A 154 -28.40 15.46 0.79
CA PHE A 154 -28.62 14.70 2.02
C PHE A 154 -27.39 14.69 2.94
N PRO A 155 -27.58 14.65 4.28
CA PRO A 155 -26.49 14.38 5.21
C PRO A 155 -26.00 12.94 5.07
N LEU A 156 -24.70 12.73 5.24
CA LEU A 156 -24.14 11.38 5.27
C LEU A 156 -24.33 10.74 6.65
N PRO A 157 -24.73 9.45 6.72
CA PRO A 157 -24.80 8.74 7.98
C PRO A 157 -23.40 8.46 8.53
N LEU A 158 -23.29 8.27 9.86
CA LEU A 158 -22.04 7.82 10.45
C LEU A 158 -21.70 6.41 9.97
N ALA A 159 -20.45 6.17 9.57
CA ALA A 159 -20.01 4.85 9.10
C ALA A 159 -20.32 3.73 10.12
N ARG A 160 -20.11 4.01 11.41
CA ARG A 160 -20.45 3.07 12.48
C ARG A 160 -21.96 2.83 12.62
N GLU A 161 -22.78 3.85 12.39
CA GLU A 161 -24.23 3.69 12.46
C GLU A 161 -24.75 2.77 11.34
N VAL A 162 -24.22 2.94 10.13
CA VAL A 162 -24.50 2.03 9.01
C VAL A 162 -24.06 0.61 9.35
N SER A 163 -22.83 0.44 9.89
CA SER A 163 -22.33 -0.86 10.35
C SER A 163 -23.26 -1.51 11.39
N ASN A 164 -23.71 -0.76 12.39
CA ASN A 164 -24.58 -1.27 13.44
C ASN A 164 -25.97 -1.67 12.93
N LYS A 165 -26.54 -0.91 11.99
CA LYS A 165 -27.92 -1.10 11.52
C LYS A 165 -28.05 -2.05 10.35
N ILE A 166 -27.02 -2.20 9.52
CA ILE A 166 -27.11 -2.93 8.24
C ILE A 166 -26.17 -4.14 8.21
N VAL A 167 -24.94 -4.01 8.69
CA VAL A 167 -23.90 -5.02 8.50
C VAL A 167 -23.89 -6.07 9.61
N GLY A 168 -24.20 -5.67 10.84
CA GLY A 168 -24.16 -6.55 12.01
C GLY A 168 -25.27 -7.61 12.00
N TYR A 169 -24.91 -8.84 12.37
CA TYR A 169 -25.82 -9.93 12.66
C TYR A 169 -25.43 -10.57 14.00
N LEU A 170 -26.40 -11.19 14.68
CA LEU A 170 -26.19 -11.83 16.00
C LEU A 170 -26.21 -13.35 15.94
N ASN A 171 -26.92 -13.93 14.96
CA ASN A 171 -27.01 -15.37 14.80
C ASN A 171 -26.07 -15.83 13.68
N GLU A 172 -25.11 -16.69 14.01
CA GLU A 172 -24.17 -17.28 13.06
C GLU A 172 -24.66 -18.62 12.49
N GLU A 173 -25.82 -19.10 12.93
CA GLU A 173 -26.42 -20.32 12.38
C GLU A 173 -26.78 -20.15 10.90
N GLY A 174 -26.36 -21.10 10.06
CA GLY A 174 -26.68 -21.13 8.63
C GLY A 174 -25.92 -20.10 7.77
N VAL A 175 -24.95 -19.36 8.32
CA VAL A 175 -24.18 -18.36 7.55
C VAL A 175 -23.08 -18.94 6.67
N LEU A 176 -22.75 -20.23 6.84
CA LEU A 176 -21.70 -20.90 6.08
C LEU A 176 -22.16 -21.20 4.66
N ASP A 177 -21.30 -20.89 3.69
CA ASP A 177 -21.51 -21.26 2.30
C ASP A 177 -21.30 -22.78 2.12
N GLN A 178 -22.35 -23.48 1.71
CA GLN A 178 -22.35 -24.94 1.56
C GLN A 178 -21.55 -25.42 0.34
N ASN A 179 -21.23 -24.51 -0.59
CA ASN A 179 -20.59 -24.83 -1.87
C ASN A 179 -19.23 -24.12 -2.05
N ARG A 180 -18.66 -23.55 -0.98
CA ARG A 180 -17.33 -22.91 -1.01
C ARG A 180 -16.52 -23.34 0.21
N SER A 181 -15.31 -23.84 -0.06
CA SER A 181 -14.34 -24.08 1.01
C SER A 181 -13.76 -22.76 1.52
N LEU A 182 -13.18 -22.76 2.72
CA LEU A 182 -12.50 -21.59 3.28
C LEU A 182 -11.34 -21.10 2.38
N LEU A 183 -10.75 -21.99 1.58
CA LEU A 183 -9.71 -21.65 0.60
C LEU A 183 -10.22 -20.63 -0.43
N PHE A 184 -11.52 -20.61 -0.74
CA PHE A 184 -12.11 -19.61 -1.65
C PHE A 184 -11.90 -18.18 -1.14
N MET A 185 -12.26 -17.93 0.12
CA MET A 185 -12.01 -16.64 0.78
C MET A 185 -10.52 -16.36 0.85
N GLN A 186 -9.74 -17.38 1.21
CA GLN A 186 -8.32 -17.21 1.42
C GLN A 186 -7.55 -16.84 0.15
N TRP A 187 -7.90 -17.46 -0.98
CA TRP A 187 -7.31 -17.15 -2.28
C TRP A 187 -7.67 -15.74 -2.74
N GLY A 188 -8.89 -15.29 -2.46
CA GLY A 188 -9.30 -13.90 -2.71
C GLY A 188 -8.38 -12.90 -2.02
N GLN A 189 -8.02 -13.15 -0.76
CA GLN A 189 -7.10 -12.29 -0.02
C GLN A 189 -5.65 -12.40 -0.52
N ILE A 190 -5.19 -13.58 -0.93
CA ILE A 190 -3.85 -13.75 -1.52
C ILE A 190 -3.74 -12.91 -2.79
N VAL A 191 -4.76 -12.94 -3.64
CA VAL A 191 -4.82 -12.15 -4.87
C VAL A 191 -4.88 -10.65 -4.57
N ASP A 192 -5.71 -10.21 -3.62
CA ASP A 192 -5.76 -8.82 -3.16
C ASP A 192 -4.37 -8.31 -2.72
N HIS A 193 -3.66 -9.11 -1.91
CA HIS A 193 -2.33 -8.78 -1.43
C HIS A 193 -1.23 -8.84 -2.50
N ASP A 194 -1.52 -9.33 -3.71
CA ASP A 194 -0.61 -9.23 -4.86
C ASP A 194 -0.87 -7.96 -5.68
N LEU A 195 -2.07 -7.38 -5.59
CA LEU A 195 -2.54 -6.35 -6.52
C LEU A 195 -2.54 -4.96 -5.91
N ASP A 196 -2.89 -4.83 -4.63
CA ASP A 196 -3.02 -3.51 -4.03
C ASP A 196 -2.69 -3.41 -2.53
N PHE A 197 -2.09 -2.27 -2.20
CA PHE A 197 -1.90 -1.82 -0.83
C PHE A 197 -1.80 -0.30 -0.77
N SER A 198 -2.76 0.34 -0.11
CA SER A 198 -2.67 1.76 0.24
C SER A 198 -2.39 1.92 1.74
N PRO A 199 -1.13 2.05 2.16
CA PRO A 199 -0.81 2.26 3.57
C PRO A 199 -1.37 3.60 4.06
N ASP A 200 -1.52 3.72 5.36
CA ASP A 200 -1.90 4.97 6.02
C ASP A 200 -0.78 6.00 5.84
N THR A 201 -1.17 7.26 5.65
CA THR A 201 -0.20 8.34 5.67
C THR A 201 0.34 8.55 7.09
N GLU A 202 1.60 8.96 7.18
CA GLU A 202 2.12 9.47 8.45
C GLU A 202 1.38 10.77 8.82
N LEU A 203 1.44 11.12 10.10
CA LEU A 203 0.76 12.31 10.61
C LEU A 203 1.17 13.57 9.85
N GLY A 204 0.21 14.46 9.69
CA GLY A 204 0.43 15.80 9.13
C GLY A 204 1.20 16.73 10.08
N SER A 205 1.51 17.90 9.56
CA SER A 205 2.36 18.94 10.15
C SER A 205 1.76 19.72 11.33
N SER A 206 0.54 19.45 11.77
CA SER A 206 -0.05 20.23 12.86
C SER A 206 0.69 20.03 14.19
N GLU A 207 0.67 21.07 15.03
CA GLU A 207 1.07 21.01 16.44
C GLU A 207 0.23 20.02 17.26
N TYR A 208 -0.80 19.45 16.64
CA TYR A 208 -1.82 18.59 17.19
C TYR A 208 -1.48 17.11 16.91
N SER A 209 -0.96 16.48 17.95
CA SER A 209 -0.33 15.17 17.87
C SER A 209 -1.33 14.02 17.63
N LYS A 210 -0.88 12.85 17.13
CA LYS A 210 -1.61 11.57 17.10
C LYS A 210 -2.44 11.28 18.36
N ALA A 211 -1.92 11.63 19.54
CA ALA A 211 -2.63 11.47 20.81
C ALA A 211 -4.02 12.16 20.77
N GLN A 212 -4.20 13.21 19.98
CA GLN A 212 -5.48 13.88 19.81
C GLN A 212 -6.46 13.14 18.90
N CYS A 213 -5.99 12.49 17.84
CA CYS A 213 -6.82 11.57 17.06
C CYS A 213 -7.22 10.37 17.93
N ASP A 214 -6.25 9.92 18.70
CA ASP A 214 -6.26 8.65 19.38
C ASP A 214 -7.09 8.67 20.66
N GLU A 215 -6.86 9.67 21.49
CA GLU A 215 -7.44 9.80 22.83
C GLU A 215 -8.59 10.80 22.84
N HIS A 216 -8.57 11.78 21.93
CA HIS A 216 -9.51 12.91 21.96
C HIS A 216 -10.48 12.96 20.78
N CYS A 217 -10.34 12.07 19.78
CA CYS A 217 -11.20 12.04 18.60
C CYS A 217 -11.23 13.37 17.84
N ILE A 218 -10.11 14.10 17.82
CA ILE A 218 -10.01 15.39 17.14
C ILE A 218 -9.69 15.14 15.66
N GLN A 219 -10.64 15.50 14.81
CA GLN A 219 -10.46 15.49 13.36
C GLN A 219 -9.53 16.62 12.92
N GLY A 220 -8.53 16.30 12.09
CA GLY A 220 -7.54 17.26 11.60
C GLY A 220 -6.46 16.58 10.78
N ASP A 221 -5.89 17.29 9.80
CA ASP A 221 -4.90 16.78 8.85
C ASP A 221 -5.28 15.41 8.25
N ASN A 222 -4.59 14.37 8.70
CA ASN A 222 -4.73 12.99 8.25
C ASN A 222 -5.52 12.11 9.24
N CYS A 223 -5.96 12.66 10.38
CA CYS A 223 -6.89 12.01 11.28
C CYS A 223 -8.33 12.28 10.84
N PHE A 224 -9.08 11.21 10.59
CA PHE A 224 -10.50 11.26 10.25
C PHE A 224 -11.29 10.24 11.08
N PRO A 225 -11.55 10.52 12.36
CA PRO A 225 -12.04 9.53 13.31
C PRO A 225 -13.46 9.07 12.97
N ILE A 226 -13.73 7.77 13.12
CA ILE A 226 -15.05 7.18 12.96
C ILE A 226 -15.83 7.37 14.26
N MET A 227 -16.68 8.38 14.29
CA MET A 227 -17.48 8.70 15.47
C MET A 227 -18.52 7.63 15.77
N PHE A 228 -18.70 7.32 17.06
CA PHE A 228 -19.77 6.44 17.50
C PHE A 228 -21.12 7.15 17.55
N PRO A 229 -22.23 6.52 17.12
CA PRO A 229 -23.57 7.04 17.36
C PRO A 229 -23.89 7.02 18.86
N ARG A 230 -24.84 7.87 19.30
CA ARG A 230 -25.17 8.11 20.72
C ARG A 230 -25.44 6.84 21.54
N ASN A 231 -26.03 5.81 20.92
CA ASN A 231 -26.44 4.57 21.58
C ASN A 231 -25.49 3.39 21.28
N ASP A 232 -24.28 3.65 20.77
CA ASP A 232 -23.31 2.58 20.53
C ASP A 232 -22.74 2.05 21.85
N ARG A 233 -22.75 0.72 22.01
CA ARG A 233 -22.16 0.03 23.18
C ARG A 233 -20.67 0.33 23.34
N LYS A 234 -19.98 0.66 22.24
CA LYS A 234 -18.56 1.03 22.27
C LYS A 234 -18.29 2.37 22.93
N VAL A 235 -19.28 3.26 23.07
CA VAL A 235 -19.10 4.55 23.74
C VAL A 235 -18.59 4.38 25.17
N MET A 236 -19.16 3.40 25.89
CA MET A 236 -18.84 3.16 27.30
C MET A 236 -17.56 2.36 27.52
N THR A 237 -17.09 1.65 26.49
CA THR A 237 -15.97 0.69 26.62
C THR A 237 -14.72 1.11 25.85
N GLN A 238 -14.84 1.98 24.84
CA GLN A 238 -13.77 2.32 23.90
C GLN A 238 -13.61 3.83 23.65
N GLY A 239 -14.41 4.68 24.30
CA GLY A 239 -14.35 6.14 24.13
C GLY A 239 -15.33 6.66 23.07
N LYS A 240 -15.06 7.83 22.45
CA LYS A 240 -16.05 8.52 21.59
C LYS A 240 -15.98 8.12 20.11
N CYS A 241 -14.90 7.49 19.67
CA CYS A 241 -14.65 7.17 18.27
C CYS A 241 -13.76 5.94 18.12
N MET A 242 -13.75 5.39 16.91
CA MET A 242 -12.61 4.61 16.43
C MET A 242 -11.66 5.54 15.68
N PRO A 243 -10.38 5.55 16.04
CA PRO A 243 -9.36 6.27 15.30
C PRO A 243 -9.23 5.71 13.88
N PHE A 244 -9.03 6.62 12.93
CA PHE A 244 -8.86 6.26 11.54
C PHE A 244 -7.96 7.30 10.88
N PHE A 245 -6.92 6.80 10.21
CA PHE A 245 -5.97 7.62 9.48
C PHE A 245 -6.26 7.49 7.99
N ARG A 246 -6.13 8.60 7.28
CA ARG A 246 -6.36 8.64 5.85
C ARG A 246 -5.24 7.90 5.12
N ALA A 247 -5.57 7.28 3.99
CA ALA A 247 -4.59 6.62 3.14
C ALA A 247 -3.52 7.60 2.64
N GLY A 248 -2.31 7.09 2.45
CA GLY A 248 -1.21 7.74 1.77
C GLY A 248 -1.55 8.11 0.34
N PHE A 249 -1.00 9.22 -0.12
CA PHE A 249 -1.29 9.78 -1.43
C PHE A 249 -0.02 10.29 -2.09
N VAL A 250 -0.02 10.33 -3.43
CA VAL A 250 1.10 10.81 -4.23
C VAL A 250 0.85 12.22 -4.73
N CYS A 251 1.90 12.85 -5.26
CA CYS A 251 1.75 14.09 -6.01
C CYS A 251 0.87 13.87 -7.25
N PRO A 252 0.16 14.89 -7.75
CA PRO A 252 -0.50 14.78 -9.04
C PRO A 252 0.53 14.64 -10.16
N ASN A 253 0.16 13.93 -11.22
CA ASN A 253 1.01 13.73 -12.38
C ASN A 253 0.77 14.81 -13.45
N PRO A 254 1.79 15.19 -14.23
CA PRO A 254 1.59 15.98 -15.44
C PRO A 254 0.57 15.32 -16.39
N PRO A 255 -0.24 16.12 -17.13
CA PRO A 255 -0.22 17.58 -17.20
C PRO A 255 -1.10 18.27 -16.15
N TYR A 256 -1.29 17.67 -14.96
CA TYR A 256 -2.01 18.24 -13.82
C TYR A 256 -3.49 18.60 -14.11
N GLN A 257 -4.16 17.81 -14.95
CA GLN A 257 -5.57 18.00 -15.31
C GLN A 257 -6.51 17.92 -14.11
N SER A 258 -6.12 17.15 -13.10
CA SER A 258 -6.79 17.05 -11.81
C SER A 258 -5.77 17.24 -10.70
N LEU A 259 -6.11 18.06 -9.72
CA LEU A 259 -5.35 18.20 -8.47
C LEU A 259 -6.02 17.46 -7.32
N ALA A 260 -7.06 16.66 -7.62
CA ALA A 260 -7.69 15.83 -6.62
C ALA A 260 -6.70 14.81 -6.07
N ARG A 261 -6.78 14.55 -4.77
CA ARG A 261 -5.84 13.69 -4.04
C ARG A 261 -5.90 12.26 -4.57
N GLU A 262 -4.75 11.72 -5.01
CA GLU A 262 -4.64 10.34 -5.51
C GLU A 262 -3.95 9.42 -4.51
N GLN A 263 -4.63 8.35 -4.09
CA GLN A 263 -4.05 7.37 -3.17
C GLN A 263 -2.99 6.52 -3.86
N ILE A 264 -1.96 6.13 -3.12
CA ILE A 264 -0.85 5.32 -3.62
C ILE A 264 -1.23 3.83 -3.61
N ASN A 265 -0.81 3.09 -4.64
CA ASN A 265 -0.63 1.65 -4.57
C ASN A 265 0.85 1.35 -4.29
N ALA A 266 1.17 0.74 -3.15
CA ALA A 266 2.53 0.38 -2.77
C ALA A 266 3.05 -0.90 -3.45
N LEU A 267 2.16 -1.66 -4.12
CA LEU A 267 2.46 -2.92 -4.80
C LEU A 267 2.42 -2.76 -6.32
N THR A 268 2.97 -3.74 -7.03
CA THR A 268 2.76 -3.86 -8.48
C THR A 268 1.28 -4.15 -8.75
N SER A 269 0.77 -3.74 -9.92
CA SER A 269 -0.65 -3.99 -10.29
C SER A 269 -0.84 -5.29 -11.05
N PHE A 270 0.17 -6.15 -11.09
CA PHE A 270 0.17 -7.39 -11.87
C PHE A 270 0.02 -8.59 -10.94
N LEU A 271 -0.60 -9.66 -11.43
CA LEU A 271 -0.50 -10.98 -10.80
C LEU A 271 0.89 -11.56 -11.08
N ASP A 272 1.86 -11.17 -10.25
CA ASP A 272 3.27 -11.50 -10.42
C ASP A 272 3.93 -12.07 -9.16
N ALA A 273 3.14 -12.43 -8.14
CA ALA A 273 3.61 -12.93 -6.86
C ALA A 273 4.53 -11.94 -6.12
N SER A 274 4.34 -10.63 -6.32
CA SER A 274 4.95 -9.57 -5.52
C SER A 274 4.72 -9.79 -4.01
N LEU A 275 3.64 -10.47 -3.64
CA LEU A 275 3.36 -10.86 -2.26
C LEU A 275 4.43 -11.82 -1.66
N VAL A 276 5.13 -12.58 -2.51
CA VAL A 276 6.25 -13.47 -2.15
C VAL A 276 7.59 -12.76 -2.36
N TYR A 277 7.77 -12.11 -3.50
CA TYR A 277 9.08 -11.61 -3.95
C TYR A 277 9.35 -10.14 -3.59
N GLY A 278 8.32 -9.41 -3.15
CA GLY A 278 8.36 -7.99 -2.83
C GLY A 278 8.16 -7.09 -4.04
N SER A 279 7.70 -5.87 -3.78
CA SER A 279 7.56 -4.78 -4.77
C SER A 279 8.68 -3.73 -4.69
N GLU A 280 9.65 -3.92 -3.79
CA GLU A 280 10.81 -3.04 -3.63
C GLU A 280 12.12 -3.82 -3.81
N PRO A 281 13.11 -3.32 -4.59
CA PRO A 281 14.37 -4.03 -4.83
C PRO A 281 15.14 -4.37 -3.55
N SER A 282 15.10 -3.49 -2.54
CA SER A 282 15.75 -3.71 -1.24
C SER A 282 15.12 -4.86 -0.46
N LEU A 283 13.78 -4.96 -0.47
CA LEU A 283 13.05 -6.06 0.17
C LEU A 283 13.27 -7.38 -0.59
N ALA A 284 13.14 -7.34 -1.92
CA ALA A 284 13.37 -8.52 -2.77
C ALA A 284 14.78 -9.10 -2.57
N SER A 285 15.81 -8.24 -2.45
CA SER A 285 17.17 -8.70 -2.17
C SER A 285 17.30 -9.33 -0.78
N ARG A 286 16.57 -8.83 0.22
CA ARG A 286 16.61 -9.34 1.60
C ARG A 286 15.86 -10.67 1.76
N LEU A 287 14.87 -10.93 0.90
CA LEU A 287 14.09 -12.17 0.90
C LEU A 287 14.81 -13.34 0.22
N ARG A 288 15.95 -13.08 -0.43
CA ARG A 288 16.75 -14.10 -1.13
C ARG A 288 17.86 -14.64 -0.24
N ASP A 289 18.14 -15.92 -0.39
CA ASP A 289 19.42 -16.48 0.05
C ASP A 289 20.48 -16.12 -0.99
N LEU A 290 21.37 -15.20 -0.62
CA LEU A 290 22.50 -14.77 -1.44
C LEU A 290 23.81 -15.45 -1.04
N SER A 291 23.78 -16.34 -0.04
CA SER A 291 24.97 -17.07 0.41
C SER A 291 25.30 -18.26 -0.48
N SER A 292 24.30 -18.80 -1.18
CA SER A 292 24.44 -19.92 -2.11
C SER A 292 24.07 -19.53 -3.55
N PRO A 293 24.68 -20.16 -4.57
CA PRO A 293 24.33 -19.90 -5.97
C PRO A 293 23.03 -20.57 -6.43
N LEU A 294 22.24 -21.13 -5.51
CA LEU A 294 21.07 -21.96 -5.79
C LEU A 294 19.81 -21.15 -6.13
N GLY A 295 19.84 -19.81 -5.96
CA GLY A 295 18.71 -18.94 -6.28
C GLY A 295 17.50 -19.11 -5.36
N LEU A 296 17.74 -19.55 -4.11
CA LEU A 296 16.70 -19.83 -3.12
C LEU A 296 16.19 -18.58 -2.43
N MET A 297 14.98 -18.68 -1.86
CA MET A 297 14.49 -17.72 -0.88
C MET A 297 15.12 -17.99 0.49
N ALA A 298 15.36 -16.92 1.24
CA ALA A 298 15.79 -17.00 2.63
C ALA A 298 14.72 -17.72 3.46
N VAL A 299 15.17 -18.49 4.45
CA VAL A 299 14.29 -19.29 5.32
C VAL A 299 14.65 -19.06 6.77
N ASN A 300 13.72 -19.43 7.65
CA ASN A 300 13.95 -19.44 9.08
C ASN A 300 15.13 -20.35 9.44
N GLN A 301 16.00 -19.88 10.33
CA GLN A 301 17.15 -20.64 10.81
C GLN A 301 16.89 -21.24 12.20
N GLU A 302 15.84 -20.80 12.88
CA GLU A 302 15.50 -21.18 14.25
C GLU A 302 14.46 -22.31 14.28
N PHE A 303 13.49 -22.30 13.36
CA PHE A 303 12.35 -23.22 13.36
C PHE A 303 12.10 -23.86 11.99
N TRP A 304 11.67 -25.11 12.03
CA TRP A 304 11.33 -25.95 10.88
C TRP A 304 10.05 -26.74 11.18
N ASP A 305 9.29 -27.09 10.15
CA ASP A 305 8.09 -27.93 10.26
C ASP A 305 8.36 -29.31 9.64
N HIS A 306 8.73 -30.29 10.46
CA HIS A 306 9.02 -31.66 9.99
C HIS A 306 10.03 -31.72 8.82
N GLY A 307 11.03 -30.83 8.82
CA GLY A 307 12.03 -30.69 7.75
C GLY A 307 11.64 -29.70 6.64
N LEU A 308 10.43 -29.13 6.67
CA LEU A 308 9.99 -28.06 5.79
C LEU A 308 10.36 -26.69 6.35
N ALA A 309 10.68 -25.77 5.44
CA ALA A 309 11.16 -24.44 5.79
C ALA A 309 10.02 -23.48 6.17
N TYR A 310 10.22 -22.70 7.23
CA TYR A 310 9.41 -21.52 7.50
C TYR A 310 10.01 -20.26 6.82
N PRO A 311 9.20 -19.23 6.54
CA PRO A 311 9.72 -17.91 6.21
C PRO A 311 10.62 -17.35 7.32
N PRO A 312 11.60 -16.50 6.98
CA PRO A 312 12.46 -15.87 7.98
C PRO A 312 11.67 -14.90 8.86
N PHE A 313 12.16 -14.60 10.05
CA PHE A 313 11.53 -13.60 10.92
C PHE A 313 11.89 -12.16 10.53
N VAL A 314 11.01 -11.23 10.88
CA VAL A 314 11.30 -9.79 10.82
C VAL A 314 12.21 -9.42 11.99
N ASN A 315 13.48 -9.14 11.72
CA ASN A 315 14.47 -8.73 12.74
C ASN A 315 14.19 -7.36 13.40
N LYS A 316 13.10 -6.68 13.03
CA LYS A 316 12.80 -5.33 13.52
C LYS A 316 11.94 -5.43 14.77
N LYS A 317 12.54 -5.11 15.92
CA LYS A 317 11.82 -4.95 17.18
C LYS A 317 11.25 -3.54 17.32
N PRO A 318 10.06 -3.40 17.92
CA PRO A 318 9.22 -4.45 18.49
C PRO A 318 8.33 -5.11 17.41
N SER A 319 8.05 -6.40 17.55
CA SER A 319 7.22 -7.14 16.59
C SER A 319 5.77 -7.27 17.08
N PRO A 320 4.77 -6.95 16.24
CA PRO A 320 3.36 -7.07 16.63
C PRO A 320 2.95 -8.52 16.94
N CYS A 321 3.66 -9.51 16.41
CA CYS A 321 3.42 -10.93 16.70
C CYS A 321 4.04 -11.39 18.04
N GLU A 322 5.02 -10.66 18.59
CA GLU A 322 5.55 -10.96 19.92
C GLU A 322 4.54 -10.49 21.00
N VAL A 323 3.77 -9.44 20.69
CA VAL A 323 2.83 -8.79 21.61
C VAL A 323 1.61 -9.65 21.92
N ILE A 324 1.12 -10.41 20.93
CA ILE A 324 -0.07 -11.26 21.11
C ILE A 324 0.18 -12.41 22.10
N ASN A 325 1.46 -12.78 22.31
CA ASN A 325 1.87 -13.76 23.30
C ASN A 325 3.31 -13.47 23.74
N THR A 326 3.45 -12.66 24.79
CA THR A 326 4.74 -12.22 25.36
C THR A 326 5.52 -13.33 26.04
N THR A 327 4.90 -14.50 26.27
CA THR A 327 5.59 -15.72 26.73
C THR A 327 6.27 -16.43 25.57
N ALA A 328 5.57 -16.59 24.44
CA ALA A 328 6.11 -17.27 23.26
C ALA A 328 7.12 -16.41 22.48
N GLN A 329 6.93 -15.09 22.47
CA GLN A 329 7.82 -14.10 21.84
C GLN A 329 8.21 -14.43 20.39
N VAL A 330 7.26 -14.97 19.61
CA VAL A 330 7.51 -15.33 18.21
C VAL A 330 7.36 -14.08 17.34
N PRO A 331 8.41 -13.63 16.62
CA PRO A 331 8.32 -12.49 15.73
C PRO A 331 7.45 -12.79 14.50
N CYS A 332 7.00 -11.73 13.82
CA CYS A 332 6.28 -11.92 12.56
C CYS A 332 7.19 -12.46 11.46
N PHE A 333 6.61 -13.19 10.52
CA PHE A 333 7.31 -13.61 9.32
C PHE A 333 7.61 -12.42 8.39
N LEU A 334 8.76 -12.48 7.74
CA LEU A 334 9.17 -11.58 6.68
C LEU A 334 8.75 -12.19 5.33
N ALA A 335 7.96 -11.45 4.57
CA ALA A 335 7.48 -11.81 3.24
C ALA A 335 7.56 -10.60 2.28
N GLY A 336 7.23 -10.84 1.00
CA GLY A 336 7.17 -9.79 -0.04
C GLY A 336 6.12 -8.72 0.25
N GLU A 337 4.99 -9.12 0.84
CA GLU A 337 3.95 -8.24 1.36
C GLU A 337 3.86 -8.37 2.89
N PHE A 338 3.75 -7.23 3.58
CA PHE A 338 3.92 -7.17 5.02
C PHE A 338 2.74 -7.76 5.81
N ARG A 339 1.51 -7.61 5.32
CA ARG A 339 0.30 -8.11 5.99
C ARG A 339 0.26 -9.64 6.02
N LEU A 340 0.87 -10.32 5.05
CA LEU A 340 1.01 -11.79 5.05
C LEU A 340 1.72 -12.35 6.29
N GLY A 341 2.67 -11.61 6.86
CA GLY A 341 3.38 -12.03 8.06
C GLY A 341 2.58 -11.84 9.36
N THR A 342 1.42 -11.19 9.27
CA THR A 342 0.66 -10.68 10.43
C THR A 342 -0.79 -11.14 10.47
N GLU A 343 -1.36 -11.56 9.33
CA GLU A 343 -2.75 -12.01 9.23
C GLU A 343 -2.85 -13.54 9.12
N ALA A 344 -3.52 -14.14 10.10
CA ALA A 344 -3.83 -15.58 10.10
C ALA A 344 -4.72 -15.98 8.90
N PRO A 345 -4.71 -17.26 8.46
CA PRO A 345 -3.98 -18.40 9.01
C PRO A 345 -2.47 -18.33 8.77
N LYS A 346 -1.71 -18.85 9.74
CA LYS A 346 -0.24 -18.90 9.75
C LYS A 346 0.37 -19.63 8.53
N ASP A 347 -0.46 -20.26 7.70
CA ASP A 347 -0.06 -21.15 6.62
C ASP A 347 0.14 -20.46 5.26
N LYS A 348 -0.39 -19.23 5.06
CA LYS A 348 -0.35 -18.55 3.73
C LYS A 348 1.07 -18.33 3.22
N GLY A 349 1.90 -17.68 4.05
CA GLY A 349 3.29 -17.38 3.71
C GLY A 349 4.18 -18.62 3.69
N VAL A 350 3.80 -19.66 4.44
CA VAL A 350 4.54 -20.92 4.53
C VAL A 350 4.37 -21.74 3.26
N ILE A 351 3.14 -21.91 2.77
CA ILE A 351 2.86 -22.66 1.53
C ILE A 351 3.55 -21.99 0.32
N LEU A 352 3.40 -20.68 0.16
CA LEU A 352 3.99 -19.96 -0.96
C LEU A 352 5.51 -19.87 -0.87
N GLY A 353 6.04 -19.69 0.34
CA GLY A 353 7.48 -19.69 0.59
C GLY A 353 8.13 -21.03 0.29
N THR A 354 7.55 -22.13 0.77
CA THR A 354 8.04 -23.50 0.52
C THR A 354 7.99 -23.85 -0.97
N GLU A 355 6.91 -23.51 -1.67
CA GLU A 355 6.80 -23.75 -3.11
C GLU A 355 7.84 -22.94 -3.90
N SER A 356 8.03 -21.66 -3.56
CA SER A 356 9.01 -20.79 -4.22
C SER A 356 10.46 -21.26 -4.05
N ARG A 357 10.75 -21.99 -2.95
CA ARG A 357 12.07 -22.60 -2.69
C ARG A 357 12.26 -23.92 -3.43
N GLY A 358 11.21 -24.73 -3.55
CA GLY A 358 11.29 -26.03 -4.25
C GLY A 358 11.47 -25.93 -5.77
N ARG A 359 11.08 -24.81 -6.40
CA ARG A 359 11.26 -24.63 -7.86
C ARG A 359 12.74 -24.47 -8.28
N PRO A 360 13.55 -23.58 -7.67
CA PRO A 360 14.98 -23.51 -7.97
C PRO A 360 15.72 -24.82 -7.71
N GLU A 361 15.35 -25.57 -6.65
CA GLU A 361 15.97 -26.87 -6.33
C GLU A 361 15.77 -27.88 -7.47
N LYS A 362 14.54 -27.97 -8.03
CA LYS A 362 14.25 -28.80 -9.20
C LYS A 362 14.93 -28.31 -10.49
N LEU A 363 15.12 -26.99 -10.65
CA LEU A 363 15.80 -26.42 -11.82
C LEU A 363 17.33 -26.60 -11.75
N HIS A 364 17.91 -26.70 -10.55
CA HIS A 364 19.35 -26.91 -10.36
C HIS A 364 19.81 -28.32 -10.74
N GLU A 365 18.92 -29.31 -10.71
CA GLU A 365 19.20 -30.67 -11.21
C GLU A 365 19.59 -30.68 -12.71
N ALA A 366 19.40 -29.57 -13.44
CA ALA A 366 19.99 -29.31 -14.75
C ALA A 366 21.28 -28.47 -14.64
N PRO A 367 22.48 -29.01 -14.91
CA PRO A 367 23.75 -28.33 -14.61
C PRO A 367 24.02 -27.07 -15.47
N GLY A 368 24.59 -26.03 -14.86
CA GLY A 368 25.23 -24.90 -15.56
C GLY A 368 24.51 -23.54 -15.56
N GLN A 369 23.45 -23.32 -14.76
CA GLN A 369 22.73 -22.04 -14.77
C GLN A 369 23.32 -20.98 -13.81
N PRO A 370 23.54 -19.73 -14.26
CA PRO A 370 24.05 -18.64 -13.41
C PRO A 370 23.03 -18.17 -12.35
N LEU A 371 23.56 -17.62 -11.25
CA LEU A 371 22.88 -17.26 -9.98
C LEU A 371 21.57 -16.46 -10.11
N GLY A 372 21.47 -15.59 -11.12
CA GLY A 372 20.24 -14.83 -11.40
C GLY A 372 19.16 -15.66 -12.07
N ARG A 373 19.53 -16.64 -12.92
CA ARG A 373 18.61 -17.36 -13.80
C ARG A 373 17.62 -18.22 -13.02
N LEU A 374 18.06 -18.97 -12.01
CA LEU A 374 17.21 -19.88 -11.21
C LEU A 374 16.12 -19.13 -10.42
N TYR A 375 16.50 -18.03 -9.75
CA TYR A 375 15.57 -17.15 -9.05
C TYR A 375 14.58 -16.50 -10.02
N HIS A 376 15.08 -15.88 -11.09
CA HIS A 376 14.25 -15.17 -12.05
C HIS A 376 13.31 -16.10 -12.84
N CYS A 377 13.72 -17.35 -13.07
CA CYS A 377 12.87 -18.39 -13.63
C CYS A 377 11.72 -18.78 -12.71
N SER A 378 12.00 -18.94 -11.42
CA SER A 378 11.00 -19.26 -10.40
C SER A 378 10.01 -18.11 -10.20
N PHE A 379 10.51 -16.87 -10.19
CA PHE A 379 9.69 -15.66 -10.16
C PHE A 379 8.79 -15.54 -11.40
N SER A 380 9.38 -15.63 -12.59
CA SER A 380 8.65 -15.37 -13.84
C SER A 380 7.62 -16.47 -14.16
N SER A 381 7.89 -17.73 -13.80
CA SER A 381 6.93 -18.83 -13.92
C SER A 381 5.75 -18.73 -12.95
N SER A 382 5.86 -17.92 -11.89
CA SER A 382 4.78 -17.64 -10.95
C SER A 382 3.85 -16.50 -11.39
N SER A 383 4.08 -15.94 -12.58
CA SER A 383 3.40 -14.74 -13.09
C SER A 383 2.72 -14.98 -14.43
N THR A 384 1.61 -14.29 -14.70
CA THR A 384 0.95 -14.32 -16.04
C THR A 384 1.34 -13.09 -16.86
N LYS A 385 2.04 -13.26 -17.99
CA LYS A 385 2.30 -12.13 -18.92
C LYS A 385 1.01 -11.82 -19.67
N THR A 386 0.39 -10.69 -19.35
CA THR A 386 -0.75 -10.13 -20.08
C THR A 386 -0.25 -9.05 -21.04
N HIS A 387 -0.40 -9.29 -22.34
CA HIS A 387 -0.27 -8.23 -23.33
C HIS A 387 -1.64 -7.56 -23.46
N THR A 388 -1.82 -6.39 -22.85
CA THR A 388 -3.00 -5.53 -23.09
C THR A 388 -2.62 -4.37 -23.98
N GLU A 389 -3.10 -4.37 -25.22
CA GLU A 389 -3.17 -3.14 -26.01
C GLU A 389 -4.27 -2.23 -25.42
N PRO A 390 -3.99 -0.94 -25.13
CA PRO A 390 -5.04 -0.02 -24.73
C PRO A 390 -6.00 0.20 -25.93
N PRO A 391 -7.33 0.23 -25.72
CA PRO A 391 -8.24 0.58 -26.79
C PRO A 391 -7.98 2.04 -27.24
N PRO A 392 -8.09 2.35 -28.54
CA PRO A 392 -7.93 3.72 -29.01
C PRO A 392 -9.02 4.62 -28.42
N PRO A 393 -8.75 5.92 -28.19
CA PRO A 393 -9.76 6.85 -27.68
C PRO A 393 -10.82 7.04 -28.76
N ARG A 394 -12.03 6.50 -28.57
CA ARG A 394 -13.20 6.86 -29.39
C ARG A 394 -14.45 7.08 -28.55
N ALA A 395 -15.11 8.17 -28.94
CA ALA A 395 -16.39 8.65 -28.46
C ALA A 395 -17.45 7.55 -28.39
N LEU A 396 -18.32 7.69 -27.39
CA LEU A 396 -19.53 6.91 -27.14
C LEU A 396 -20.20 6.39 -28.43
N SER A 397 -20.04 5.09 -28.71
CA SER A 397 -20.99 4.35 -29.53
C SER A 397 -21.32 3.01 -28.86
N ARG A 398 -22.63 2.78 -28.70
CA ARG A 398 -23.23 1.61 -28.06
C ARG A 398 -23.05 0.37 -28.94
N THR A 399 -21.92 -0.32 -28.84
CA THR A 399 -21.83 -1.75 -29.17
C THR A 399 -20.69 -2.36 -28.37
N GLY A 400 -21.01 -3.24 -27.42
CA GLY A 400 -20.02 -3.97 -26.64
C GLY A 400 -19.23 -4.94 -27.51
N ARG A 401 -17.94 -4.67 -27.70
CA ARG A 401 -16.96 -5.69 -28.14
C ARG A 401 -16.18 -6.14 -26.90
N ARG A 402 -16.18 -7.46 -26.66
CA ARG A 402 -15.30 -8.11 -25.67
C ARG A 402 -13.85 -7.75 -25.99
N ALA A 403 -13.12 -7.24 -25.01
CA ALA A 403 -11.66 -7.24 -25.04
C ALA A 403 -11.19 -8.71 -25.04
N GLN A 404 -10.41 -9.09 -26.04
CA GLN A 404 -9.80 -10.42 -26.13
C GLN A 404 -8.46 -10.32 -25.39
N VAL A 405 -8.36 -10.95 -24.21
CA VAL A 405 -7.11 -11.04 -23.46
C VAL A 405 -6.35 -12.25 -24.00
N ASN A 406 -5.28 -12.02 -24.75
CA ASN A 406 -4.35 -13.07 -25.14
C ASN A 406 -3.33 -13.27 -24.00
N THR A 407 -3.48 -14.36 -23.25
CA THR A 407 -2.46 -14.84 -22.31
C THR A 407 -1.50 -15.76 -23.06
N GLU A 408 -0.30 -15.29 -23.39
CA GLU A 408 0.79 -16.16 -23.84
C GLU A 408 1.69 -16.50 -22.65
N SER A 409 1.63 -17.75 -22.20
CA SER A 409 2.60 -18.35 -21.29
C SER A 409 3.86 -18.74 -22.08
N LYS A 410 4.73 -17.79 -22.41
CA LYS A 410 6.05 -18.16 -22.95
C LYS A 410 6.83 -18.90 -21.87
N ASN A 411 7.28 -20.12 -22.17
CA ASN A 411 8.09 -20.92 -21.27
C ASN A 411 9.51 -20.32 -21.24
N VAL A 412 9.71 -19.32 -20.38
CA VAL A 412 10.95 -18.49 -20.33
C VAL A 412 12.19 -19.31 -19.93
N CYS A 413 12.01 -20.52 -19.42
CA CYS A 413 13.05 -21.34 -18.80
C CYS A 413 13.32 -22.67 -19.52
N SER A 414 12.71 -22.88 -20.69
CA SER A 414 13.08 -23.97 -21.58
C SER A 414 14.40 -23.63 -22.28
N LEU A 415 15.35 -24.57 -22.27
CA LEU A 415 16.41 -24.62 -23.27
C LEU A 415 15.83 -25.04 -24.61
#